data_AF-T0T424-F1
#
_entry.id   AF-T0T424-F1
#
_cell.length_a   1.000
_cell.length_b   1.000
_cell.length_c   1.000
_cell.angle_alpha   90.00
_cell.angle_beta   90.00
_cell.angle_gamma   90.00
#
_symmetry.space_group_name_H-M   'P 1'
#
loop_
_entity.id
_entity.type
_entity.pdbx_description
1 polymer ?
#
loop_
_entity_poly.entity_id
_entity_poly.type
_entity_poly.pdbx_seq_one_letter_code
_entity_poly.pdbx_strand_id
1 'polypeptide(L)'
;MDGFDAIKDSPKEEVIEACMNRILREGSSLGCYLIVTALRANSLKISMSSNVSTKMALFLVEDHAVKDVIGRNALIPQEIFGRAQVNDDKPYEIQIYLPSEGDEDIERLRHLEEEVAEMDKAWTGQRPKAIPMLPNDISLSDFYGNAYTMTMINHLQVPLAFDKETTNVIGFVPEKHGYFVIMDDTPTQTRLFETIILKNMAYFKGHAQRIVFDPDQRFEGAVDSFDLIASEENYSTVMNDLLGEMASRSPEAVNQPIFVYVPDAHAINDKLMLSNTALDTILKKAAKVNIYFIFQGHQKTIETRFDEFNKRLRSNIPAGIFGTRFADQTIIKGRTRYGEPLLEADEAQFFEGREVSRVKIPKG
;
A
#
# COMPACT_ATOMS: atom_id res chain seq x y z
N MET A 1 18.26 -14.20 10.59
CA MET A 1 17.38 -15.18 9.91
C MET A 1 17.74 -16.54 10.45
N ASP A 2 16.80 -17.19 11.12
CA ASP A 2 17.01 -18.52 11.67
C ASP A 2 16.38 -19.58 10.75
N GLY A 3 17.09 -20.68 10.52
CA GLY A 3 16.62 -21.80 9.71
C GLY A 3 16.42 -21.48 8.22
N PHE A 4 17.48 -21.06 7.50
CA PHE A 4 17.39 -20.76 6.07
C PHE A 4 16.80 -21.91 5.23
N ASP A 5 17.03 -23.16 5.62
CA ASP A 5 16.45 -24.31 4.91
C ASP A 5 14.93 -24.31 4.89
N ALA A 6 14.26 -23.71 5.88
CA ALA A 6 12.80 -23.65 5.94
C ALA A 6 12.18 -22.72 4.89
N ILE A 7 12.97 -21.83 4.27
CA ILE A 7 12.48 -20.99 3.17
C ILE A 7 12.54 -21.68 1.82
N LYS A 8 13.32 -22.76 1.70
CA LYS A 8 13.40 -23.54 0.46
C LYS A 8 12.03 -24.12 0.15
N ASP A 9 11.65 -24.08 -1.11
CA ASP A 9 10.34 -24.50 -1.61
C ASP A 9 9.16 -23.62 -1.13
N SER A 10 9.43 -22.50 -0.47
CA SER A 10 8.41 -21.50 -0.15
C SER A 10 8.07 -20.66 -1.39
N PRO A 11 6.80 -20.25 -1.58
CA PRO A 11 6.44 -19.26 -2.61
C PRO A 11 7.20 -17.93 -2.50
N LYS A 12 7.84 -17.65 -1.35
CA LYS A 12 8.62 -16.44 -1.07
C LYS A 12 10.13 -16.61 -1.22
N GLU A 13 10.62 -17.81 -1.54
CA GLU A 13 12.05 -18.13 -1.58
C GLU A 13 12.83 -17.12 -2.43
N GLU A 14 12.44 -16.93 -3.69
CA GLU A 14 13.14 -16.06 -4.64
C GLU A 14 13.21 -14.60 -4.16
N VAL A 15 12.12 -14.09 -3.58
CA VAL A 15 12.05 -12.71 -3.08
C VAL A 15 12.96 -12.53 -1.86
N ILE A 16 12.95 -13.49 -0.94
CA ILE A 16 13.78 -13.46 0.27
C ILE A 16 15.25 -13.58 -0.12
N GLU A 17 15.61 -14.53 -0.98
CA GLU A 17 16.99 -14.71 -1.44
C GLU A 17 17.52 -13.49 -2.17
N ALA A 18 16.71 -12.85 -3.04
CA ALA A 18 17.10 -11.64 -3.73
C ALA A 18 17.39 -10.49 -2.74
N CYS A 19 16.55 -10.34 -1.71
CA CYS A 19 16.74 -9.36 -0.64
C CYS A 19 18.03 -9.64 0.16
N MET A 20 18.23 -10.88 0.60
CA MET A 20 19.42 -11.30 1.35
C MET A 20 20.70 -11.07 0.55
N ASN A 21 20.73 -11.46 -0.73
CA ASN A 21 21.89 -11.23 -1.60
C ASN A 21 22.23 -9.73 -1.71
N ARG A 22 21.21 -8.87 -1.78
CA ARG A 22 21.42 -7.42 -1.82
C ARG A 22 22.02 -6.91 -0.51
N ILE A 23 21.51 -7.35 0.64
CA ILE A 23 22.06 -6.98 1.96
C ILE A 23 23.51 -7.47 2.10
N LEU A 24 23.80 -8.71 1.70
CA LEU A 24 25.17 -9.27 1.78
C LEU A 24 26.17 -8.51 0.92
N ARG A 25 25.75 -7.97 -0.24
CA ARG A 25 26.63 -7.25 -1.16
C ARG A 25 26.79 -5.76 -0.85
N GLU A 26 25.69 -5.10 -0.47
CA GLU A 26 25.61 -3.63 -0.36
C GLU A 26 25.36 -3.16 1.07
N GLY A 27 24.93 -4.05 1.98
CA GLY A 27 24.44 -3.65 3.30
C GLY A 27 25.54 -3.14 4.23
N SER A 28 26.74 -3.71 4.18
CA SER A 28 27.82 -3.37 5.12
C SER A 28 28.27 -1.91 5.00
N SER A 29 28.26 -1.33 3.80
CA SER A 29 28.58 0.09 3.58
C SER A 29 27.49 1.05 4.08
N LEU A 30 26.27 0.54 4.30
CA LEU A 30 25.12 1.26 4.82
C LEU A 30 24.83 0.96 6.30
N GLY A 31 25.66 0.15 6.96
CA GLY A 31 25.45 -0.27 8.36
C GLY A 31 24.40 -1.37 8.54
N CYS A 32 24.01 -2.06 7.46
CA CYS A 32 23.08 -3.19 7.49
C CYS A 32 23.82 -4.53 7.45
N TYR A 33 23.59 -5.38 8.45
CA TYR A 33 24.25 -6.68 8.58
C TYR A 33 23.22 -7.81 8.57
N LEU A 34 23.64 -8.99 8.11
CA LEU A 34 22.80 -10.18 8.03
C LEU A 34 23.46 -11.34 8.76
N ILE A 35 22.77 -11.91 9.74
CA ILE A 35 23.12 -13.17 10.40
C ILE A 35 22.14 -14.24 9.92
N VAL A 36 22.67 -15.38 9.45
CA VAL A 36 21.88 -16.48 8.89
C VAL A 36 22.35 -17.80 9.49
N THR A 37 21.42 -18.64 9.92
CA THR A 37 21.70 -20.04 10.27
C THR A 37 21.17 -20.97 9.18
N ALA A 38 21.88 -22.06 8.94
CA ALA A 38 21.49 -23.11 8.01
C ALA A 38 21.94 -24.47 8.55
N LEU A 39 21.18 -25.52 8.24
CA LEU A 39 21.42 -26.88 8.70
C LEU A 39 22.48 -27.60 7.86
N ARG A 40 22.65 -27.21 6.58
CA ARG A 40 23.63 -27.83 5.67
C ARG A 40 24.60 -26.79 5.12
N ALA A 41 25.83 -27.21 4.89
CA ALA A 41 26.87 -26.33 4.34
C ALA A 41 26.52 -25.79 2.94
N ASN A 42 25.80 -26.60 2.15
CA ASN A 42 25.35 -26.26 0.80
C ASN A 42 23.96 -25.60 0.76
N SER A 43 23.40 -25.20 1.91
CA SER A 43 22.07 -24.60 1.95
C SER A 43 22.04 -23.26 1.23
N LEU A 44 23.09 -22.45 1.41
CA LEU A 44 23.25 -21.15 0.76
C LEU A 44 23.84 -21.32 -0.65
N LYS A 45 23.30 -20.59 -1.63
CA LYS A 45 23.91 -20.49 -2.96
C LYS A 45 25.33 -19.93 -2.85
N ILE A 46 26.23 -20.36 -3.74
CA ILE A 46 27.64 -19.94 -3.75
C ILE A 46 27.77 -18.41 -3.76
N SER A 47 26.91 -17.73 -4.51
CA SER A 47 26.86 -16.26 -4.59
C SER A 47 26.54 -15.58 -3.25
N MET A 48 25.78 -16.22 -2.38
CA MET A 48 25.49 -15.73 -1.02
C MET A 48 26.69 -16.04 -0.12
N SER A 49 27.12 -17.30 -0.12
CA SER A 49 28.22 -17.79 0.74
C SER A 49 29.54 -17.03 0.52
N SER A 50 29.81 -16.56 -0.70
CA SER A 50 31.02 -15.76 -0.99
C SER A 50 31.00 -14.36 -0.38
N ASN A 51 29.82 -13.81 -0.08
CA ASN A 51 29.65 -12.48 0.51
C ASN A 51 29.49 -12.53 2.05
N VAL A 52 29.44 -13.72 2.65
CA VAL A 52 29.45 -13.88 4.11
C VAL A 52 30.88 -13.76 4.60
N SER A 53 31.18 -12.67 5.32
CA SER A 53 32.52 -12.36 5.83
C SER A 53 32.99 -13.32 6.92
N THR A 54 32.08 -13.70 7.82
CA THR A 54 32.38 -14.53 8.98
C THR A 54 31.54 -15.80 8.91
N LYS A 55 32.22 -16.95 8.86
CA LYS A 55 31.59 -18.27 8.80
C LYS A 55 31.91 -19.04 10.06
N MET A 56 30.87 -19.62 10.65
CA MET A 56 30.96 -20.48 11.81
C MET A 56 30.31 -21.81 11.47
N ALA A 57 30.99 -22.92 11.76
CA ALA A 57 30.47 -24.26 11.59
C ALA A 57 30.40 -24.95 12.96
N LEU A 58 29.19 -25.26 13.42
CA LEU A 58 29.01 -26.21 14.51
C LEU A 58 29.28 -27.64 14.02
N PHE A 59 29.08 -28.63 14.87
CA PHE A 59 29.15 -30.03 14.45
C PHE A 59 28.21 -30.31 13.27
N LEU A 60 28.78 -30.81 12.17
CA LEU A 60 28.07 -31.28 10.99
C LEU A 60 28.32 -32.78 10.86
N VAL A 61 27.24 -33.54 10.63
CA VAL A 61 27.28 -35.02 10.58
C VAL A 61 28.16 -35.54 9.43
N GLU A 62 28.19 -34.81 8.31
CA GLU A 62 29.01 -35.17 7.17
C GLU A 62 30.44 -34.64 7.33
N ASP A 63 31.42 -35.54 7.39
CA ASP A 63 32.85 -35.23 7.61
C ASP A 63 33.43 -34.17 6.65
N HIS A 64 32.89 -34.06 5.44
CA HIS A 64 33.34 -33.11 4.43
C HIS A 64 32.61 -31.75 4.50
N ALA A 65 31.43 -31.68 5.11
CA ALA A 65 30.61 -30.46 5.11
C ALA A 65 31.27 -29.30 5.86
N VAL A 66 32.06 -29.60 6.91
CA VAL A 66 32.82 -28.55 7.63
C VAL A 66 33.84 -27.86 6.72
N LYS A 67 34.42 -28.58 5.76
CA LYS A 67 35.42 -28.03 4.82
C LYS A 67 34.78 -27.09 3.80
N ASP A 68 33.50 -27.27 3.50
CA ASP A 68 32.75 -26.38 2.61
C ASP A 68 32.45 -25.03 3.28
N VAL A 69 32.36 -25.00 4.61
CA VAL A 69 32.12 -23.77 5.39
C VAL A 69 33.44 -23.08 5.78
N ILE A 70 34.36 -23.83 6.39
CA ILE A 70 35.60 -23.32 7.00
C ILE A 70 36.77 -23.29 6.00
N GLY A 71 36.75 -24.16 5.00
CA GLY A 71 37.82 -24.33 4.02
C GLY A 71 38.68 -25.57 4.26
N ARG A 72 39.71 -25.73 3.41
CA ARG A 72 40.55 -26.96 3.36
C ARG A 72 41.24 -27.32 4.67
N ASN A 73 41.55 -26.32 5.48
CA ASN A 73 42.29 -26.46 6.74
C ASN A 73 41.38 -26.72 7.94
N ALA A 74 40.09 -27.00 7.74
CA ALA A 74 39.15 -27.27 8.82
C ALA A 74 39.69 -28.34 9.78
N LEU A 75 39.48 -28.13 11.08
CA LEU A 75 39.87 -29.04 12.14
C LEU A 75 38.92 -30.25 12.15
N ILE A 76 39.30 -31.30 12.88
CA ILE A 76 38.44 -32.47 13.07
C ILE A 76 37.20 -32.03 13.85
N PRO A 77 35.97 -32.23 13.32
CA PRO A 77 34.74 -31.91 14.04
C PRO A 77 34.63 -32.69 15.35
N GLN A 78 34.12 -32.03 16.38
CA GLN A 78 33.81 -32.67 17.66
C GLN A 78 32.32 -32.57 17.94
N GLU A 79 31.71 -33.67 18.35
CA GLU A 79 30.28 -33.77 18.69
C GLU A 79 30.02 -33.25 20.11
N ILE A 80 30.21 -31.94 20.30
CA ILE A 80 29.95 -31.25 21.57
C ILE A 80 28.98 -30.10 21.31
N PHE A 81 27.89 -30.02 22.08
CA PHE A 81 26.93 -28.92 21.94
C PHE A 81 27.60 -27.56 22.16
N GLY A 82 27.37 -26.61 21.24
CA GLY A 82 28.00 -25.29 21.25
C GLY A 82 29.47 -25.27 20.79
N ARG A 83 30.08 -26.41 20.48
CA ARG A 83 31.41 -26.47 19.86
C ARG A 83 31.30 -26.06 18.41
N ALA A 84 32.13 -25.11 18.02
CA ALA A 84 32.16 -24.59 16.66
C ALA A 84 33.59 -24.38 16.18
N GLN A 85 33.72 -24.28 14.86
CA GLN A 85 34.90 -23.77 14.19
C GLN A 85 34.58 -22.42 13.58
N VAL A 86 35.51 -21.47 13.69
CA VAL A 86 35.45 -20.17 13.02
C VAL A 86 36.73 -19.97 12.22
N ASN A 87 36.61 -19.40 11.02
CA ASN A 87 37.77 -19.06 10.21
C ASN A 87 38.10 -17.58 10.37
N ASP A 88 39.25 -17.29 10.98
CA ASP A 88 39.79 -15.93 11.15
C ASP A 88 41.31 -16.00 10.84
N ASP A 89 41.66 -15.83 9.56
CA ASP A 89 42.95 -16.18 8.92
C ASP A 89 43.34 -17.67 8.95
N LYS A 90 43.03 -18.37 10.05
CA LYS A 90 43.13 -19.82 10.20
C LYS A 90 41.92 -20.36 10.97
N PRO A 91 41.62 -21.66 10.85
CA PRO A 91 40.55 -22.27 11.62
C PRO A 91 40.88 -22.33 13.11
N TYR A 92 39.97 -21.80 13.92
CA TYR A 92 39.98 -21.93 15.37
C TYR A 92 38.82 -22.79 15.83
N GLU A 93 39.09 -23.62 16.82
CA GLU A 93 38.03 -24.30 17.58
C GLU A 93 37.60 -23.41 18.75
N ILE A 94 36.30 -23.19 18.88
CA ILE A 94 35.71 -22.33 19.90
C ILE A 94 34.53 -23.04 20.58
N GLN A 95 34.24 -22.62 21.81
CA GLN A 95 33.01 -22.97 22.50
C GLN A 95 32.14 -21.72 22.57
N ILE A 96 30.93 -21.79 22.00
CA ILE A 96 29.97 -20.68 22.03
C ILE A 96 29.47 -20.51 23.47
N TYR A 97 29.49 -19.28 23.97
CA TYR A 97 28.93 -18.94 25.27
C TYR A 97 27.40 -19.12 25.26
N LEU A 98 26.87 -19.52 26.40
CA LEU A 98 25.43 -19.49 26.63
C LEU A 98 24.97 -18.02 26.70
N PRO A 99 23.72 -17.73 26.27
CA PRO A 99 23.21 -16.36 26.27
C PRO A 99 23.00 -15.80 27.69
N SER A 100 22.83 -16.67 28.68
CA SER A 100 22.68 -16.34 30.10
C SER A 100 23.29 -17.44 30.97
N GLU A 101 23.59 -17.13 32.23
CA GLU A 101 24.04 -18.12 33.22
C GLU A 101 22.89 -19.04 33.68
N GLY A 102 23.23 -20.24 34.12
CA GLY A 102 22.27 -21.21 34.66
C GLY A 102 22.61 -22.65 34.26
N ASP A 103 22.42 -23.57 35.20
CA ASP A 103 22.74 -24.98 35.01
C ASP A 103 21.68 -25.67 34.15
N GLU A 104 20.41 -25.31 34.34
CA GLU A 104 19.25 -25.86 33.62
C GLU A 104 18.64 -24.87 32.61
N ASP A 105 17.93 -25.39 31.60
CA ASP A 105 17.30 -24.57 30.55
C ASP A 105 16.29 -23.54 31.09
N ILE A 106 15.51 -23.93 32.11
CA ILE A 106 14.50 -23.04 32.72
C ILE A 106 15.16 -21.87 33.45
N GLU A 107 16.26 -22.14 34.15
CA GLU A 107 17.02 -21.11 34.86
C GLU A 107 17.63 -20.12 33.86
N ARG A 108 18.25 -20.63 32.78
CA ARG A 108 18.79 -19.80 31.70
C ARG A 108 17.72 -18.93 31.05
N LEU A 109 16.54 -19.49 30.77
CA LEU A 109 15.43 -18.72 30.19
C LEU A 109 15.00 -17.59 31.13
N ARG A 110 14.85 -17.86 32.43
CA ARG A 110 14.49 -16.84 33.42
C ARG A 110 15.53 -15.72 33.49
N HIS A 111 16.83 -16.05 33.57
CA HIS A 111 17.89 -15.04 33.59
C HIS A 111 17.93 -14.21 32.30
N LEU A 112 17.66 -14.83 31.14
CA LEU A 112 17.58 -14.11 29.87
C LEU A 112 16.38 -13.15 29.84
N GLU A 113 15.22 -13.55 30.35
CA GLU A 113 14.05 -12.68 30.49
C GLU A 113 14.33 -11.50 31.44
N GLU A 114 15.05 -11.74 32.53
CA GLU A 114 15.49 -10.70 33.47
C GLU A 114 16.44 -9.70 32.80
N GLU A 115 17.47 -10.17 32.10
CA GLU A 115 18.41 -9.32 31.36
C GLU A 115 17.69 -8.47 30.30
N VAL A 116 16.78 -9.07 29.51
CA VAL A 116 15.96 -8.35 28.53
C VAL A 116 15.12 -7.26 29.20
N ALA A 117 14.51 -7.54 30.35
CA ALA A 117 13.71 -6.57 31.10
C ALA A 117 14.57 -5.44 31.70
N GLU A 118 15.81 -5.73 32.11
CA GLU A 118 16.75 -4.72 32.58
C GLU A 118 17.21 -3.80 31.44
N MET A 119 17.54 -4.37 30.28
CA MET A 119 17.87 -3.60 29.07
C MET A 119 16.71 -2.69 28.65
N ASP A 120 15.48 -3.19 28.72
CA ASP A 120 14.25 -2.45 28.41
C ASP A 120 14.09 -1.21 29.31
N LYS A 121 14.30 -1.39 30.62
CA LYS A 121 14.24 -0.32 31.64
C LYS A 121 15.38 0.68 31.52
N ALA A 122 16.58 0.21 31.20
CA ALA A 122 17.77 1.06 31.08
C ALA A 122 17.72 1.97 29.84
N TRP A 123 17.03 1.56 28.78
CA TRP A 123 16.94 2.33 27.54
C TRP A 123 15.85 3.41 27.58
N THR A 124 16.27 4.68 27.73
CA THR A 124 15.38 5.85 27.72
C THR A 124 15.30 6.57 26.35
N GLY A 125 15.99 6.06 25.33
CA GLY A 125 16.04 6.65 23.99
C GLY A 125 14.85 6.27 23.11
N GLN A 126 14.81 6.83 21.89
CA GLN A 126 13.83 6.41 20.89
C GLN A 126 14.07 4.95 20.48
N ARG A 127 13.00 4.14 20.47
CA ARG A 127 13.04 2.76 19.97
C ARG A 127 12.76 2.70 18.47
N PRO A 128 13.25 1.66 17.76
CA PRO A 128 12.86 1.41 16.38
C PRO A 128 11.33 1.35 16.25
N LYS A 129 10.79 1.94 15.18
CA LYS A 129 9.36 1.79 14.88
C LYS A 129 9.08 0.32 14.51
N ALA A 130 7.95 -0.20 14.94
CA ALA A 130 7.47 -1.50 14.48
C ALA A 130 7.33 -1.49 12.94
N ILE A 131 7.47 -2.67 12.32
CA ILE A 131 7.12 -2.82 10.90
C ILE A 131 5.66 -2.42 10.76
N PRO A 132 5.34 -1.42 9.91
CA PRO A 132 3.97 -0.98 9.76
C PRO A 132 3.15 -2.10 9.12
N MET A 133 2.07 -2.49 9.79
CA MET A 133 1.17 -3.55 9.34
C MET A 133 -0.25 -3.02 9.32
N LEU A 134 -0.98 -3.32 8.24
CA LEU A 134 -2.42 -3.11 8.23
C LEU A 134 -3.12 -4.29 8.92
N PRO A 135 -4.14 -4.04 9.76
CA PRO A 135 -4.97 -5.11 10.27
C PRO A 135 -5.76 -5.76 9.12
N ASN A 136 -6.20 -7.00 9.33
CA ASN A 136 -6.97 -7.74 8.33
C ASN A 136 -8.32 -7.09 8.03
N ASP A 137 -8.90 -6.40 9.01
CA ASP A 137 -10.11 -5.61 8.86
C ASP A 137 -9.85 -4.21 9.40
N ILE A 138 -10.22 -3.20 8.63
CA ILE A 138 -10.07 -1.80 8.99
C ILE A 138 -11.47 -1.23 9.06
N SER A 139 -11.93 -0.79 10.23
CA SER A 139 -13.24 -0.14 10.31
C SER A 139 -13.16 1.32 9.84
N LEU A 140 -14.30 1.92 9.46
CA LEU A 140 -14.36 3.38 9.23
C LEU A 140 -13.93 4.17 10.47
N SER A 141 -14.22 3.68 11.68
CA SER A 141 -13.79 4.34 12.91
C SER A 141 -12.27 4.34 13.05
N ASP A 142 -11.60 3.24 12.73
CA ASP A 142 -10.13 3.17 12.75
C ASP A 142 -9.53 4.08 11.68
N PHE A 143 -10.14 4.12 10.49
CA PHE A 143 -9.70 4.95 9.38
C PHE A 143 -9.77 6.44 9.71
N TYR A 144 -10.92 6.92 10.19
CA TYR A 144 -11.09 8.33 10.56
C TYR A 144 -10.50 8.67 11.95
N GLY A 145 -10.16 7.67 12.76
CA GLY A 145 -9.36 7.85 13.98
C GLY A 145 -7.86 8.04 13.70
N ASN A 146 -7.39 7.72 12.48
CA ASN A 146 -6.00 7.89 12.09
C ASN A 146 -5.65 9.37 11.84
N ALA A 147 -4.56 9.84 12.45
CA ALA A 147 -4.12 11.24 12.35
C ALA A 147 -3.79 11.67 10.91
N TYR A 148 -3.26 10.79 10.07
CA TYR A 148 -2.96 11.09 8.67
C TYR A 148 -4.23 11.23 7.83
N THR A 149 -5.26 10.43 8.10
CA THR A 149 -6.58 10.58 7.47
C THR A 149 -7.17 11.95 7.78
N MET A 150 -7.16 12.34 9.06
CA MET A 150 -7.65 13.66 9.47
C MET A 150 -6.78 14.80 8.91
N THR A 151 -5.48 14.59 8.75
CA THR A 151 -4.59 15.56 8.09
C THR A 151 -4.97 15.77 6.63
N MET A 152 -5.29 14.70 5.88
CA MET A 152 -5.79 14.83 4.51
C MET A 152 -7.11 15.61 4.46
N ILE A 153 -8.05 15.27 5.33
CA ILE A 153 -9.37 15.95 5.42
C ILE A 153 -9.22 17.44 5.69
N ASN A 154 -8.34 17.81 6.64
CA ASN A 154 -8.09 19.22 6.98
C ASN A 154 -7.48 20.02 5.82
N HIS A 155 -6.86 19.35 4.85
CA HIS A 155 -6.37 19.96 3.60
C HIS A 155 -7.37 19.83 2.43
N LEU A 156 -8.64 19.51 2.70
CA LEU A 156 -9.69 19.26 1.70
C LEU A 156 -9.28 18.20 0.67
N GLN A 157 -8.58 17.16 1.12
CA GLN A 157 -8.27 15.97 0.33
C GLN A 157 -9.22 14.84 0.73
N VAL A 158 -9.49 13.91 -0.19
CA VAL A 158 -10.44 12.81 0.02
C VAL A 158 -9.65 11.52 0.28
N PRO A 159 -9.34 11.18 1.54
CA PRO A 159 -8.76 9.89 1.89
C PRO A 159 -9.75 8.76 1.58
N LEU A 160 -9.25 7.67 0.98
CA LEU A 160 -10.06 6.56 0.49
C LEU A 160 -9.66 5.19 1.06
N ALA A 161 -8.36 4.96 1.30
CA ALA A 161 -7.87 3.64 1.71
C ALA A 161 -6.48 3.76 2.33
N PHE A 162 -5.94 2.63 2.80
CA PHE A 162 -4.53 2.50 3.15
C PHE A 162 -3.77 1.72 2.08
N ASP A 163 -2.55 2.16 1.76
CA ASP A 163 -1.62 1.41 0.94
C ASP A 163 -1.12 0.15 1.68
N LYS A 164 -1.20 -1.03 1.05
CA LYS A 164 -0.88 -2.29 1.72
C LYS A 164 0.61 -2.49 2.02
N GLU A 165 1.50 -1.83 1.29
CA GLU A 165 2.95 -1.99 1.49
C GLU A 165 3.49 -0.94 2.48
N THR A 166 3.04 0.31 2.35
CA THR A 166 3.54 1.43 3.14
C THR A 166 2.68 1.76 4.35
N THR A 167 1.43 1.28 4.39
CA THR A 167 0.39 1.63 5.38
C THR A 167 -0.01 3.11 5.41
N ASN A 168 0.42 3.87 4.41
CA ASN A 168 0.06 5.28 4.28
C ASN A 168 -1.41 5.42 3.87
N VAL A 169 -2.06 6.47 4.35
CA VAL A 169 -3.39 6.86 3.86
C VAL A 169 -3.23 7.38 2.44
N ILE A 170 -4.04 6.86 1.52
CA ILE A 170 -4.07 7.27 0.11
C ILE A 170 -5.47 7.69 -0.29
N GLY A 171 -5.58 8.50 -1.35
CA GLY A 171 -6.85 9.02 -1.82
C GLY A 171 -6.68 10.09 -2.89
N PHE A 172 -7.71 10.92 -3.06
CA PHE A 172 -7.72 12.02 -4.02
C PHE A 172 -7.14 13.29 -3.40
N VAL A 173 -6.04 13.78 -3.98
CA VAL A 173 -5.43 15.07 -3.68
C VAL A 173 -5.82 16.06 -4.78
N PRO A 174 -6.82 16.95 -4.58
CA PRO A 174 -7.44 17.67 -5.70
C PRO A 174 -6.50 18.61 -6.45
N GLU A 175 -5.64 19.34 -5.75
CA GLU A 175 -4.67 20.25 -6.37
C GLU A 175 -3.63 19.51 -7.23
N LYS A 176 -3.33 18.25 -6.90
CA LYS A 176 -2.35 17.42 -7.60
C LYS A 176 -2.98 16.67 -8.76
N HIS A 177 -4.11 16.01 -8.51
CA HIS A 177 -4.73 15.09 -9.46
C HIS A 177 -5.74 15.80 -10.39
N GLY A 178 -6.36 16.89 -9.94
CA GLY A 178 -7.36 17.64 -10.68
C GLY A 178 -8.75 17.00 -10.70
N TYR A 179 -8.86 15.75 -11.16
CA TYR A 179 -10.07 14.93 -11.02
C TYR A 179 -9.69 13.51 -10.64
N PHE A 180 -10.66 12.75 -10.13
CA PHE A 180 -10.45 11.38 -9.68
C PHE A 180 -11.47 10.43 -10.29
N VAL A 181 -11.05 9.19 -10.57
CA VAL A 181 -11.95 8.15 -11.07
C VAL A 181 -11.85 6.91 -10.19
N ILE A 182 -13.00 6.48 -9.67
CA ILE A 182 -13.18 5.26 -8.89
C ILE A 182 -13.90 4.24 -9.79
N MET A 183 -13.19 3.19 -10.18
CA MET A 183 -13.71 2.13 -11.04
C MET A 183 -13.94 0.88 -10.19
N ASP A 184 -15.12 0.75 -9.58
CA ASP A 184 -15.44 -0.42 -8.77
C ASP A 184 -15.81 -1.64 -9.63
N ASP A 185 -15.45 -2.85 -9.16
CA ASP A 185 -15.73 -4.12 -9.84
C ASP A 185 -16.91 -4.86 -9.19
N THR A 186 -17.10 -4.72 -7.88
CA THR A 186 -18.15 -5.43 -7.13
C THR A 186 -19.10 -4.47 -6.43
N PRO A 187 -20.38 -4.85 -6.22
CA PRO A 187 -21.32 -4.05 -5.44
C PRO A 187 -20.83 -3.72 -4.02
N THR A 188 -20.01 -4.58 -3.43
CA THR A 188 -19.38 -4.32 -2.13
C THR A 188 -18.42 -3.16 -2.22
N GLN A 189 -17.51 -3.14 -3.21
CA GLN A 189 -16.62 -2.01 -3.44
C GLN A 189 -17.40 -0.72 -3.72
N THR A 190 -18.46 -0.78 -4.53
CA THR A 190 -19.33 0.37 -4.80
C THR A 190 -19.81 1.00 -3.49
N ARG A 191 -20.41 0.19 -2.60
CA ARG A 191 -20.93 0.64 -1.29
C ARG A 191 -19.83 1.17 -0.37
N LEU A 192 -18.67 0.52 -0.34
CA LEU A 192 -17.55 0.95 0.49
C LEU A 192 -17.09 2.36 0.08
N PHE A 193 -16.85 2.57 -1.21
CA PHE A 193 -16.44 3.88 -1.71
C PHE A 193 -17.52 4.95 -1.52
N GLU A 194 -18.79 4.64 -1.81
CA GLU A 194 -19.90 5.57 -1.55
C GLU A 194 -19.98 6.00 -0.09
N THR A 195 -19.85 5.05 0.84
CA THR A 195 -19.86 5.34 2.29
C THR A 195 -18.69 6.25 2.68
N ILE A 196 -17.51 6.01 2.11
CA ILE A 196 -16.32 6.83 2.37
C ILE A 196 -16.48 8.23 1.77
N ILE A 197 -17.03 8.35 0.54
CA ILE A 197 -17.31 9.64 -0.09
C ILE A 197 -18.32 10.42 0.74
N LEU A 198 -19.42 9.80 1.18
CA LEU A 198 -20.41 10.43 2.05
C LEU A 198 -19.79 11.00 3.33
N LYS A 199 -18.92 10.22 3.99
CA LYS A 199 -18.23 10.66 5.21
C LYS A 199 -17.27 11.82 4.94
N ASN A 200 -16.45 11.74 3.88
CA ASN A 200 -15.55 12.83 3.51
C ASN A 200 -16.32 14.13 3.19
N MET A 201 -17.41 14.04 2.43
CA MET A 201 -18.23 15.21 2.11
C MET A 201 -18.88 15.80 3.36
N ALA A 202 -19.27 14.98 4.34
CA ALA A 202 -19.74 15.47 5.63
C ALA A 202 -18.66 16.27 6.40
N TYR A 203 -17.40 15.82 6.37
CA TYR A 203 -16.30 16.59 6.98
C TYR A 203 -16.03 17.93 6.27
N PHE A 204 -16.31 18.02 4.98
CA PHE A 204 -16.12 19.26 4.22
C PHE A 204 -17.24 20.28 4.43
N LYS A 205 -18.28 19.97 5.23
CA LYS A 205 -19.37 20.88 5.55
C LYS A 205 -18.84 22.22 6.07
N GLY A 206 -19.28 23.32 5.46
CA GLY A 206 -18.84 24.68 5.80
C GLY A 206 -17.47 25.09 5.25
N HIS A 207 -16.71 24.17 4.64
CA HIS A 207 -15.38 24.42 4.08
C HIS A 207 -15.38 24.36 2.55
N ALA A 208 -16.26 23.56 1.95
CA ALA A 208 -16.47 23.48 0.51
C ALA A 208 -17.96 23.32 0.18
N GLN A 209 -18.35 23.71 -1.04
CA GLN A 209 -19.65 23.35 -1.59
C GLN A 209 -19.60 21.91 -2.11
N ARG A 210 -20.62 21.11 -1.79
CA ARG A 210 -20.61 19.66 -2.05
C ARG A 210 -21.84 19.28 -2.84
N ILE A 211 -21.64 18.76 -4.04
CA ILE A 211 -22.70 18.46 -5.00
C ILE A 211 -22.62 16.99 -5.40
N VAL A 212 -23.76 16.33 -5.48
CA VAL A 212 -23.86 14.97 -6.05
C VAL A 212 -24.86 14.94 -7.19
N PHE A 213 -24.53 14.21 -8.25
CA PHE A 213 -25.48 13.83 -9.30
C PHE A 213 -26.08 12.48 -8.95
N ASP A 214 -27.33 12.45 -8.49
CA ASP A 214 -27.98 11.24 -7.97
C ASP A 214 -29.23 10.82 -8.77
N PRO A 215 -29.06 9.99 -9.82
CA PRO A 215 -30.13 9.80 -10.80
C PRO A 215 -31.20 8.88 -10.27
N ASP A 216 -30.78 7.97 -9.39
CA ASP A 216 -31.58 6.89 -8.83
C ASP A 216 -31.96 7.17 -7.37
N GLN A 217 -31.80 8.42 -6.91
CA GLN A 217 -32.19 8.89 -5.57
C GLN A 217 -31.52 8.11 -4.42
N ARG A 218 -30.29 7.60 -4.63
CA ARG A 218 -29.52 6.82 -3.65
C ARG A 218 -29.02 7.64 -2.46
N PHE A 219 -28.87 8.94 -2.66
CA PHE A 219 -28.35 9.91 -1.70
C PHE A 219 -29.44 10.88 -1.23
N GLU A 220 -30.72 10.56 -1.48
CA GLU A 220 -31.83 11.33 -0.95
C GLU A 220 -31.71 11.47 0.58
N GLY A 221 -31.82 12.71 1.08
CA GLY A 221 -31.69 12.99 2.50
C GLY A 221 -30.25 13.06 3.05
N ALA A 222 -29.22 12.82 2.24
CA ALA A 222 -27.81 12.95 2.64
C ALA A 222 -27.33 14.42 2.76
N VAL A 223 -28.15 15.28 3.37
CA VAL A 223 -27.94 16.74 3.49
C VAL A 223 -26.73 17.12 4.34
N ASP A 224 -26.29 16.22 5.21
CA ASP A 224 -25.04 16.42 5.94
C ASP A 224 -23.82 16.26 5.05
N SER A 225 -23.90 15.44 4.01
CA SER A 225 -22.83 15.20 3.04
C SER A 225 -22.89 16.18 1.87
N PHE A 226 -24.07 16.51 1.35
CA PHE A 226 -24.22 17.32 0.14
C PHE A 226 -25.09 18.55 0.37
N ASP A 227 -24.63 19.70 -0.14
CA ASP A 227 -25.39 20.96 -0.16
C ASP A 227 -26.43 20.95 -1.29
N LEU A 228 -26.13 20.23 -2.39
CA LEU A 228 -27.00 20.07 -3.54
C LEU A 228 -26.98 18.62 -4.02
N ILE A 229 -28.16 18.00 -4.00
CA ILE A 229 -28.41 16.68 -4.59
C ILE A 229 -29.15 16.94 -5.89
N ALA A 230 -28.44 16.84 -7.01
CA ALA A 230 -29.05 16.97 -8.32
C ALA A 230 -29.82 15.67 -8.62
N SER A 231 -31.02 15.80 -9.14
CA SER A 231 -31.86 14.69 -9.61
C SER A 231 -32.02 14.77 -11.12
N GLU A 232 -32.53 13.72 -11.75
CA GLU A 232 -32.71 13.69 -13.21
C GLU A 232 -33.47 14.89 -13.78
N GLU A 233 -34.41 15.47 -13.01
CA GLU A 233 -35.20 16.64 -13.42
C GLU A 233 -34.39 17.94 -13.51
N ASN A 234 -33.31 18.08 -12.74
CA ASN A 234 -32.54 19.33 -12.64
C ASN A 234 -31.07 19.21 -13.07
N TYR A 235 -30.61 18.02 -13.45
CA TYR A 235 -29.25 17.74 -13.90
C TYR A 235 -28.66 18.70 -14.90
N SER A 236 -29.38 18.94 -16.00
CA SER A 236 -28.90 19.81 -17.07
C SER A 236 -28.73 21.24 -16.56
N THR A 237 -29.62 21.70 -15.69
CA THR A 237 -29.52 23.02 -15.05
C THR A 237 -28.30 23.09 -14.15
N VAL A 238 -28.15 22.14 -13.21
CA VAL A 238 -27.01 22.11 -12.27
C VAL A 238 -25.68 22.03 -13.01
N MET A 239 -25.60 21.22 -14.06
CA MET A 239 -24.39 21.09 -14.87
C MET A 239 -24.08 22.37 -15.66
N ASN A 240 -25.09 23.03 -16.22
CA ASN A 240 -24.90 24.33 -16.89
C ASN A 240 -24.46 25.41 -15.91
N ASP A 241 -25.01 25.43 -14.69
CA ASP A 241 -24.60 26.35 -13.63
C ASP A 241 -23.15 26.10 -13.23
N LEU A 242 -22.73 24.83 -13.09
CA LEU A 242 -21.33 24.47 -12.84
C LEU A 242 -20.40 24.94 -13.97
N LEU A 243 -20.79 24.76 -15.24
CA LEU A 243 -20.00 25.24 -16.37
C LEU A 243 -19.92 26.77 -16.42
N GLY A 244 -21.01 27.45 -16.07
CA GLY A 244 -21.05 28.90 -15.93
C GLY A 244 -20.15 29.41 -14.81
N GLU A 245 -20.20 28.76 -13.64
CA GLU A 245 -19.33 29.03 -12.50
C GLU A 245 -17.86 28.78 -12.83
N MET A 246 -17.54 27.69 -13.53
CA MET A 246 -16.18 27.42 -14.02
C MET A 246 -15.68 28.51 -14.96
N ALA A 247 -16.56 29.09 -15.78
CA ALA A 247 -16.21 30.16 -16.71
C ALA A 247 -16.10 31.55 -16.04
N SER A 248 -16.79 31.76 -14.93
CA SER A 248 -16.77 33.03 -14.18
C SER A 248 -15.53 33.15 -13.27
N ARG A 249 -15.02 32.01 -12.77
CA ARG A 249 -13.86 31.97 -11.87
C ARG A 249 -12.54 32.24 -12.59
N SER A 250 -11.68 33.04 -11.97
CA SER A 250 -10.27 33.19 -12.34
C SER A 250 -9.39 32.25 -11.49
N PRO A 251 -8.35 31.63 -12.07
CA PRO A 251 -7.40 30.79 -11.32
C PRO A 251 -6.64 31.52 -10.21
N GLU A 252 -6.47 32.84 -10.35
CA GLU A 252 -5.77 33.68 -9.38
C GLU A 252 -6.65 34.11 -8.21
N ALA A 253 -7.97 33.92 -8.31
CA ALA A 253 -8.92 34.25 -7.26
C ALA A 253 -9.01 33.14 -6.21
N VAL A 254 -9.09 33.55 -4.93
CA VAL A 254 -9.36 32.62 -3.82
C VAL A 254 -10.84 32.26 -3.86
N ASN A 255 -11.17 31.19 -4.60
CA ASN A 255 -12.53 30.66 -4.67
C ASN A 255 -12.71 29.55 -3.64
N GLN A 256 -13.87 29.54 -2.98
CA GLN A 256 -14.27 28.40 -2.16
C GLN A 256 -14.34 27.14 -3.04
N PRO A 257 -13.73 26.01 -2.62
CA PRO A 257 -13.78 24.78 -3.40
C PRO A 257 -15.19 24.24 -3.61
N ILE A 258 -15.44 23.66 -4.78
CA ILE A 258 -16.63 22.86 -5.07
C ILE A 258 -16.20 21.43 -5.33
N PHE A 259 -16.76 20.47 -4.59
CA PHE A 259 -16.62 19.04 -4.86
C PHE A 259 -17.87 18.54 -5.56
N VAL A 260 -17.69 17.89 -6.71
CA VAL A 260 -18.76 17.31 -7.51
C VAL A 260 -18.57 15.79 -7.58
N TYR A 261 -19.50 15.05 -6.99
CA TYR A 261 -19.50 13.60 -7.01
C TYR A 261 -20.48 13.06 -8.05
N VAL A 262 -20.00 12.13 -8.88
CA VAL A 262 -20.75 11.51 -9.96
C VAL A 262 -20.67 9.99 -9.82
N PRO A 263 -21.61 9.35 -9.11
CA PRO A 263 -21.55 7.94 -8.71
C PRO A 263 -21.73 6.94 -9.88
N ASP A 264 -22.48 7.32 -10.92
CA ASP A 264 -22.67 6.53 -12.16
C ASP A 264 -22.10 7.26 -13.38
N ALA A 265 -20.82 7.62 -13.32
CA ALA A 265 -20.16 8.38 -14.38
C ALA A 265 -20.31 7.73 -15.75
N HIS A 266 -20.31 6.40 -15.81
CA HIS A 266 -20.49 5.66 -17.06
C HIS A 266 -21.84 5.88 -17.73
N ALA A 267 -22.88 6.27 -16.99
CA ALA A 267 -24.26 6.45 -17.46
C ALA A 267 -24.71 7.91 -17.48
N ILE A 268 -24.03 8.83 -16.78
CA ILE A 268 -24.50 10.20 -16.61
C ILE A 268 -24.74 10.94 -17.94
N ASN A 269 -23.94 10.64 -18.97
CA ASN A 269 -24.05 11.32 -20.25
C ASN A 269 -25.30 10.92 -21.06
N ASP A 270 -25.94 9.80 -20.75
CA ASP A 270 -27.22 9.42 -21.37
C ASP A 270 -28.35 10.37 -20.97
N LYS A 271 -28.20 11.04 -19.82
CA LYS A 271 -29.17 12.00 -19.28
C LYS A 271 -28.74 13.44 -19.57
N LEU A 272 -27.45 13.76 -19.37
CA LEU A 272 -26.93 15.13 -19.53
C LEU A 272 -26.69 15.56 -20.98
N MET A 273 -26.36 14.61 -21.87
CA MET A 273 -25.96 14.91 -23.26
C MET A 273 -24.85 15.98 -23.34
N LEU A 274 -23.81 15.87 -22.50
CA LEU A 274 -22.69 16.80 -22.49
C LEU A 274 -21.99 16.84 -23.84
N SER A 275 -21.67 18.05 -24.28
CA SER A 275 -20.81 18.24 -25.43
C SER A 275 -19.37 17.85 -25.10
N ASN A 276 -18.61 17.44 -26.12
CA ASN A 276 -17.19 17.13 -25.99
C ASN A 276 -16.37 18.30 -25.42
N THR A 277 -16.75 19.53 -25.76
CA THR A 277 -16.08 20.75 -25.26
C THR A 277 -16.38 21.01 -23.79
N ALA A 278 -17.61 20.76 -23.34
CA ALA A 278 -17.97 20.83 -21.92
C ALA A 278 -17.18 19.81 -21.11
N LEU A 279 -17.14 18.55 -21.57
CA LEU A 279 -16.36 17.50 -20.90
C LEU A 279 -14.86 17.82 -20.86
N ASP A 280 -14.27 18.28 -21.96
CA ASP A 280 -12.86 18.70 -21.96
C ASP A 280 -12.60 19.86 -20.98
N THR A 281 -13.57 20.76 -20.81
CA THR A 281 -13.49 21.85 -19.84
C THR A 281 -13.51 21.30 -18.41
N ILE A 282 -14.42 20.37 -18.11
CA ILE A 282 -14.48 19.67 -16.82
C ILE A 282 -13.14 18.99 -16.51
N LEU A 283 -12.67 18.12 -17.41
CA LEU A 283 -11.49 17.29 -17.15
C LEU A 283 -10.16 18.08 -17.10
N LYS A 284 -10.05 19.20 -17.82
CA LYS A 284 -8.76 19.93 -17.97
C LYS A 284 -8.70 21.27 -17.26
N LYS A 285 -9.84 21.87 -16.92
CA LYS A 285 -9.91 23.25 -16.40
C LYS A 285 -10.59 23.38 -15.05
N ALA A 286 -11.52 22.50 -14.67
CA ALA A 286 -12.29 22.63 -13.43
C ALA A 286 -11.39 22.77 -12.18
N ALA A 287 -10.36 21.91 -12.08
CA ALA A 287 -9.43 21.95 -10.95
C ALA A 287 -8.64 23.26 -10.83
N LYS A 288 -8.39 23.96 -11.95
CA LYS A 288 -7.66 25.24 -11.95
C LYS A 288 -8.46 26.38 -11.34
N VAL A 289 -9.76 26.17 -11.13
CA VAL A 289 -10.69 27.13 -10.53
C VAL A 289 -11.37 26.54 -9.28
N ASN A 290 -10.70 25.57 -8.64
CA ASN A 290 -11.12 24.88 -7.42
C ASN A 290 -12.49 24.17 -7.53
N ILE A 291 -12.77 23.59 -8.70
CA ILE A 291 -13.93 22.72 -8.91
C ILE A 291 -13.42 21.32 -9.20
N TYR A 292 -13.67 20.38 -8.29
CA TYR A 292 -13.04 19.07 -8.29
C TYR A 292 -14.08 17.97 -8.51
N PHE A 293 -13.87 17.16 -9.54
CA PHE A 293 -14.78 16.08 -9.90
C PHE A 293 -14.26 14.73 -9.41
N ILE A 294 -15.16 13.96 -8.81
CA ILE A 294 -14.95 12.56 -8.43
C ILE A 294 -15.96 11.74 -9.22
N PHE A 295 -15.47 11.01 -10.21
CA PHE A 295 -16.27 10.10 -11.03
C PHE A 295 -16.17 8.71 -10.42
N GLN A 296 -17.29 8.05 -10.20
CA GLN A 296 -17.35 6.65 -9.85
C GLN A 296 -18.17 5.88 -10.87
N GLY A 297 -17.92 4.58 -11.02
CA GLY A 297 -18.79 3.71 -11.76
C GLY A 297 -18.21 2.32 -11.96
N HIS A 298 -19.06 1.42 -12.44
CA HIS A 298 -18.67 0.05 -12.71
C HIS A 298 -17.55 -0.03 -13.76
N GLN A 299 -16.41 -0.60 -13.36
CA GLN A 299 -15.15 -0.59 -14.09
C GLN A 299 -15.33 -1.13 -15.52
N LYS A 300 -15.88 -2.33 -15.65
CA LYS A 300 -16.07 -2.98 -16.96
C LYS A 300 -16.92 -2.12 -17.90
N THR A 301 -17.88 -1.37 -17.37
CA THR A 301 -18.72 -0.49 -18.18
C THR A 301 -17.91 0.70 -18.67
N ILE A 302 -17.15 1.38 -17.80
CA ILE A 302 -16.27 2.50 -18.18
C ILE A 302 -15.24 2.07 -19.23
N GLU A 303 -14.67 0.87 -19.09
CA GLU A 303 -13.70 0.30 -20.02
C GLU A 303 -14.28 0.05 -21.41
N THR A 304 -15.46 -0.58 -21.47
CA THR A 304 -16.02 -1.12 -22.71
C THR A 304 -16.94 -0.16 -23.45
N ARG A 305 -17.50 0.87 -22.80
CA ARG A 305 -18.41 1.81 -23.46
C ARG A 305 -17.70 2.63 -24.54
N PHE A 306 -18.27 2.67 -25.75
CA PHE A 306 -17.67 3.30 -26.93
C PHE A 306 -18.13 4.73 -27.20
N ASP A 307 -19.02 5.30 -26.39
CA ASP A 307 -19.40 6.70 -26.50
C ASP A 307 -18.22 7.63 -26.20
N GLU A 308 -18.30 8.85 -26.74
CA GLU A 308 -17.23 9.84 -26.64
C GLU A 308 -16.99 10.30 -25.20
N PHE A 309 -18.00 10.30 -24.34
CA PHE A 309 -17.85 10.67 -22.94
C PHE A 309 -16.93 9.67 -22.23
N ASN A 310 -17.25 8.37 -22.28
CA ASN A 310 -16.45 7.35 -21.60
C ASN A 310 -15.04 7.24 -22.21
N LYS A 311 -14.90 7.36 -23.54
CA LYS A 311 -13.59 7.40 -24.21
C LYS A 311 -12.70 8.52 -23.69
N ARG A 312 -13.26 9.72 -23.52
CA ARG A 312 -12.52 10.89 -23.02
C ARG A 312 -12.18 10.76 -21.55
N LEU A 313 -13.14 10.31 -20.73
CA LEU A 313 -12.93 10.09 -19.30
C LEU A 313 -11.72 9.17 -19.05
N ARG A 314 -11.63 8.05 -19.77
CA ARG A 314 -10.53 7.08 -19.60
C ARG A 314 -9.24 7.41 -20.35
N SER A 315 -9.19 8.50 -21.11
CA SER A 315 -8.04 8.80 -21.97
C SER A 315 -6.77 9.22 -21.22
N ASN A 316 -6.93 9.99 -20.14
CA ASN A 316 -5.83 10.57 -19.37
C ASN A 316 -6.20 10.72 -17.89
N ILE A 317 -6.66 9.64 -17.25
CA ILE A 317 -6.97 9.68 -15.83
C ILE A 317 -5.66 9.94 -15.05
N PRO A 318 -5.56 11.05 -14.30
CA PRO A 318 -4.33 11.43 -13.62
C PRO A 318 -4.07 10.55 -12.40
N ALA A 319 -5.11 10.26 -11.62
CA ALA A 319 -5.09 9.31 -10.52
C ALA A 319 -6.48 8.70 -10.31
N GLY A 320 -6.54 7.51 -9.72
CA GLY A 320 -7.79 6.83 -9.50
C GLY A 320 -7.64 5.52 -8.75
N ILE A 321 -8.74 4.79 -8.67
CA ILE A 321 -8.81 3.44 -8.13
C ILE A 321 -9.49 2.52 -9.14
N PHE A 322 -9.05 1.28 -9.26
CA PHE A 322 -9.78 0.22 -9.96
C PHE A 322 -9.87 -1.06 -9.13
N GLY A 323 -10.99 -1.78 -9.25
CA GLY A 323 -11.39 -2.86 -8.37
C GLY A 323 -10.83 -4.24 -8.72
N THR A 324 -10.20 -4.41 -9.88
CA THR A 324 -9.66 -5.70 -10.36
C THR A 324 -8.13 -5.81 -10.19
N ARG A 325 -7.56 -6.98 -10.52
CA ARG A 325 -6.11 -7.13 -10.66
C ARG A 325 -5.58 -6.22 -11.76
N PHE A 326 -4.31 -5.82 -11.67
CA PHE A 326 -3.71 -4.97 -12.70
C PHE A 326 -3.75 -5.63 -14.10
N ALA A 327 -3.68 -6.96 -14.15
CA ALA A 327 -3.77 -7.74 -15.40
C ALA A 327 -5.18 -7.81 -16.02
N ASP A 328 -6.24 -7.51 -15.25
CA ASP A 328 -7.63 -7.67 -15.68
C ASP A 328 -8.27 -6.35 -16.14
N GLN A 329 -7.51 -5.26 -16.17
CA GLN A 329 -7.96 -3.94 -16.61
C GLN A 329 -7.23 -3.48 -17.88
N THR A 330 -7.85 -2.59 -18.66
CA THR A 330 -7.34 -2.16 -19.97
C THR A 330 -6.98 -0.68 -20.08
N ILE A 331 -7.19 0.12 -19.04
CA ILE A 331 -7.05 1.59 -19.06
C ILE A 331 -5.63 2.01 -18.70
N ILE A 332 -5.11 1.51 -17.57
CA ILE A 332 -3.81 1.90 -17.02
C ILE A 332 -2.71 1.04 -17.65
N LYS A 333 -1.76 1.71 -18.32
CA LYS A 333 -0.63 1.04 -18.96
C LYS A 333 0.52 0.89 -17.98
N GLY A 334 1.04 -0.32 -17.85
CA GLY A 334 2.10 -0.66 -16.90
C GLY A 334 2.53 -2.11 -17.02
N ARG A 335 3.38 -2.57 -16.10
CA ARG A 335 3.87 -3.95 -16.08
C ARG A 335 2.98 -4.80 -15.18
N THR A 336 2.43 -5.87 -15.75
CA THR A 336 1.72 -6.91 -14.98
C THR A 336 2.71 -7.76 -14.21
N ARG A 337 2.36 -8.12 -12.96
CA ARG A 337 3.12 -9.10 -12.19
C ARG A 337 2.48 -10.48 -12.38
N TYR A 338 3.28 -11.46 -12.80
CA TYR A 338 2.82 -12.84 -12.89
C TYR A 338 2.44 -13.36 -11.49
N GLY A 339 1.30 -14.04 -11.39
CA GLY A 339 0.81 -14.58 -10.11
C GLY A 339 0.23 -13.55 -9.15
N GLU A 340 -0.19 -12.36 -9.61
CA GLU A 340 -0.94 -11.42 -8.78
C GLU A 340 -2.19 -12.10 -8.20
N PRO A 341 -2.33 -12.16 -6.85
CA PRO A 341 -3.50 -12.79 -6.24
C PRO A 341 -4.74 -11.96 -6.50
N LEU A 342 -5.91 -12.61 -6.53
CA LEU A 342 -7.21 -11.93 -6.60
C LEU A 342 -7.33 -10.92 -5.47
N LEU A 343 -8.09 -9.86 -5.73
CA LEU A 343 -8.40 -8.84 -4.74
C LEU A 343 -9.50 -9.35 -3.81
N GLU A 344 -9.34 -9.07 -2.52
CA GLU A 344 -10.42 -9.23 -1.53
C GLU A 344 -11.49 -8.15 -1.77
N ALA A 345 -12.68 -8.33 -1.20
CA ALA A 345 -13.79 -7.40 -1.42
C ALA A 345 -13.54 -5.97 -0.87
N ASP A 346 -12.63 -5.84 0.09
CA ASP A 346 -12.16 -4.59 0.67
C ASP A 346 -10.79 -4.18 0.13
N GLU A 347 -10.40 -4.70 -1.02
CA GLU A 347 -9.15 -4.33 -1.67
C GLU A 347 -9.40 -3.76 -3.07
N ALA A 348 -8.52 -2.87 -3.47
CA ALA A 348 -8.49 -2.27 -4.80
C ALA A 348 -7.04 -1.97 -5.20
N GLN A 349 -6.86 -1.47 -6.42
CA GLN A 349 -5.60 -0.91 -6.88
C GLN A 349 -5.74 0.61 -6.98
N PHE A 350 -4.90 1.35 -6.27
CA PHE A 350 -4.73 2.78 -6.47
C PHE A 350 -3.69 3.02 -7.56
N PHE A 351 -3.90 4.03 -8.39
CA PHE A 351 -2.89 4.47 -9.34
C PHE A 351 -2.71 5.98 -9.35
N GLU A 352 -1.49 6.39 -9.60
CA GLU A 352 -1.13 7.76 -9.96
C GLU A 352 -0.22 7.73 -11.19
N GLY A 353 -0.72 8.25 -12.31
CA GLY A 353 -0.07 8.13 -13.61
C GLY A 353 0.12 6.67 -14.03
N ARG A 354 1.32 6.12 -13.80
CA ARG A 354 1.68 4.72 -14.11
C ARG A 354 2.12 3.93 -12.88
N GLU A 355 2.20 4.57 -11.72
CA GLU A 355 2.48 3.90 -10.46
C GLU A 355 1.20 3.31 -9.93
N VAL A 356 1.24 2.05 -9.53
CA VAL A 356 0.09 1.29 -9.05
C VAL A 356 0.47 0.59 -7.77
N SER A 357 -0.37 0.73 -6.76
CA SER A 357 -0.22 0.01 -5.49
C SER A 357 -1.55 -0.57 -5.03
N ARG A 358 -1.45 -1.70 -4.31
CA ARG A 358 -2.63 -2.38 -3.76
C ARG A 358 -3.03 -1.70 -2.48
N VAL A 359 -4.31 -1.45 -2.32
CA VAL A 359 -4.86 -0.68 -1.21
C VAL A 359 -5.96 -1.45 -0.50
N LYS A 360 -6.14 -1.15 0.78
CA LYS A 360 -7.15 -1.74 1.65
C LYS A 360 -8.16 -0.68 2.08
N ILE A 361 -9.41 -0.91 1.70
CA ILE A 361 -10.55 -0.02 1.86
C ILE A 361 -11.16 -0.26 3.24
N PRO A 362 -11.41 0.78 4.04
CA PRO A 362 -12.06 0.61 5.34
C PRO A 362 -13.51 0.14 5.17
N LYS A 363 -13.91 -0.83 5.99
CA LYS A 363 -15.24 -1.41 6.06
C LYS A 363 -16.16 -0.54 6.92
N GLY A 364 -17.35 -0.27 6.40
CA GLY A 364 -18.42 0.47 7.07
C GLY A 364 -19.47 -0.41 7.71
#